data_AF-A0A7W0TH29-F1
#
_entry.id   AF-A0A7W0TH29-F1
#
_cell.length_a   1.000
_cell.length_b   1.000
_cell.length_c   1.000
_cell.angle_alpha   90.00
_cell.angle_beta   90.00
_cell.angle_gamma   90.00
#
_symmetry.space_group_name_H-M   'P 1'
#
loop_
_entity.id
_entity.type
_entity.pdbx_description
1 polymer ?
#
loop_
_entity_poly.entity_id
_entity_poly.type
_entity_poly.pdbx_seq_one_letter_code
_entity_poly.pdbx_strand_id
1 'polypeptide(L)'
;MLAPPLQRLVTELGKLPGIGNRTAQRLAFHLLRASREDAHALAEAIRDVKERISACEVCFNLAEGRRCTICQDERRDPALICVVEEPGDVIPVERTHEYHGRYHVLGGALSPIDGVEPEHLKIAQLYDRVARADPVVREV
;
A
#
# COMPACT_ATOMS: atom_id res chain seq x y z
N MET A 1 17.25 28.71 16.98
CA MET A 1 17.35 28.44 15.52
C MET A 1 17.97 27.06 15.37
N LEU A 2 17.31 26.11 14.71
CA LEU A 2 17.86 24.76 14.54
C LEU A 2 18.93 24.77 13.43
N ALA A 3 19.93 23.88 13.53
CA ALA A 3 20.90 23.68 12.45
C ALA A 3 20.17 23.23 11.16
N PRO A 4 20.59 23.68 9.96
CA PRO A 4 19.86 23.42 8.71
C PRO A 4 19.50 21.94 8.46
N PRO A 5 20.37 20.94 8.71
CA PRO A 5 20.02 19.53 8.53
C PRO A 5 18.90 19.06 9.46
N LEU A 6 18.90 19.54 10.71
CA LEU A 6 17.89 19.18 11.70
C LEU A 6 16.55 19.83 11.37
N GLN A 7 16.56 21.09 10.92
CA GLN A 7 15.34 21.76 10.47
C GLN A 7 14.68 21.04 9.29
N ARG A 8 15.48 20.59 8.31
CA ARG A 8 14.98 19.77 7.18
C ARG A 8 14.30 18.49 7.67
N LEU A 9 14.92 17.76 8.60
CA LEU A 9 14.33 16.53 9.13
C LEU A 9 12.99 16.79 9.85
N VAL A 10 12.89 17.87 10.63
CA VAL A 10 11.61 18.28 11.25
C VAL A 10 10.55 18.58 10.20
N THR A 11 10.91 19.31 9.15
CA THR A 11 9.98 19.65 8.07
C THR A 11 9.48 18.40 7.33
N GLU A 12 10.35 17.44 7.00
CA GLU A 12 9.92 16.21 6.32
C GLU A 12 9.04 15.32 7.22
N LEU A 13 9.40 15.14 8.49
CA LEU A 13 8.60 14.37 9.43
C LEU A 13 7.22 14.99 9.70
N GLY A 14 7.13 16.32 9.66
CA GLY A 14 5.87 17.04 9.85
C GLY A 14 4.87 16.93 8.69
N LYS A 15 5.28 16.39 7.53
CA LYS A 15 4.37 16.10 6.41
C LYS A 15 3.61 14.80 6.58
N LEU A 16 4.04 13.93 7.50
CA LEU A 16 3.41 12.64 7.73
C LEU A 16 2.06 12.79 8.44
N PRO A 17 1.04 12.01 8.05
CA PRO A 17 -0.27 12.09 8.68
C PRO A 17 -0.16 11.80 10.19
N GLY A 18 -0.81 12.64 11.01
CA GLY A 18 -0.79 12.51 12.47
C GLY A 18 0.46 13.07 13.17
N ILE A 19 1.44 13.61 12.44
CA ILE A 19 2.66 14.18 13.03
C ILE A 19 2.67 15.71 12.94
N GLY A 20 2.30 16.37 14.05
CA GLY A 20 2.45 17.83 14.18
C GLY A 20 3.90 18.27 14.43
N ASN A 21 4.17 19.58 14.29
CA ASN A 21 5.51 20.18 14.43
C ASN A 21 6.24 19.78 15.73
N ARG A 22 5.53 19.75 16.87
CA ARG A 22 6.10 19.35 18.17
C ARG A 22 6.54 17.89 18.17
N THR A 23 5.75 17.00 17.57
CA THR A 23 6.07 15.57 17.47
C THR A 23 7.21 15.35 16.48
N ALA A 24 7.20 16.04 15.33
CA ALA A 24 8.27 16.00 14.35
C ALA A 24 9.62 16.42 14.96
N GLN A 25 9.64 17.51 15.73
CA GLN A 25 10.83 17.96 16.46
C GLN A 25 11.32 16.89 17.44
N ARG A 26 10.42 16.31 18.24
CA ARG A 26 10.78 15.23 19.18
C ARG A 26 11.42 14.03 18.46
N LEU A 27 10.85 13.60 17.34
CA LEU A 27 11.36 12.50 16.53
C LEU A 27 12.72 12.84 15.88
N ALA A 28 12.90 14.05 15.37
CA ALA A 28 14.16 14.49 14.78
C ALA A 28 15.31 14.47 15.80
N PHE A 29 15.05 14.93 17.04
CA PHE A 29 16.04 14.85 18.13
C PHE A 29 16.30 13.41 18.61
N HIS A 30 15.31 12.52 18.51
CA HIS A 30 15.52 11.11 18.78
C HIS A 30 16.47 10.49 17.74
N LEU A 31 16.22 10.71 16.44
CA LEU A 31 17.10 10.22 15.36
C LEU A 31 18.51 10.81 15.43
N LEU A 32 18.67 12.06 15.86
CA LEU A 32 19.99 12.67 16.07
C LEU A 32 20.81 11.96 17.15
N ARG A 33 20.16 11.35 18.15
CA ARG A 33 20.81 10.61 19.24
C ARG A 33 20.94 9.11 18.95
N ALA A 34 20.23 8.62 17.95
CA ALA A 34 20.30 7.22 17.53
C ALA A 34 21.69 6.90 16.97
N SER A 35 22.02 5.61 16.91
CA SER A 35 23.24 5.18 16.24
C SER A 35 23.17 5.53 14.75
N ARG A 36 24.34 5.68 14.11
CA ARG A 36 24.38 5.86 12.65
C ARG A 36 23.70 4.70 11.93
N GLU A 37 23.92 3.48 12.43
CA GLU A 37 23.33 2.26 11.86
C GLU A 37 21.80 2.31 11.87
N ASP A 38 21.17 2.63 13.01
CA ASP A 38 19.71 2.73 13.12
C ASP A 38 19.13 3.84 12.22
N ALA A 39 19.79 5.00 12.20
CA ALA A 39 19.35 6.13 11.37
C ALA A 39 19.45 5.79 9.87
N HIS A 40 20.51 5.11 9.46
CA HIS A 40 20.65 4.63 8.09
C HIS A 40 19.64 3.53 7.78
N ALA A 41 19.45 2.54 8.65
CA ALA A 41 18.48 1.47 8.45
C ALA A 41 17.06 2.02 8.21
N LEU A 42 16.64 3.04 8.95
CA LEU A 42 15.35 3.71 8.72
C LEU A 42 15.30 4.42 7.35
N ALA A 43 16.36 5.14 6.98
CA ALA A 43 16.43 5.83 5.70
C ALA A 43 16.37 4.84 4.51
N GLU A 44 17.08 3.72 4.62
CA GLU A 44 17.05 2.63 3.64
C GLU A 44 15.65 2.01 3.57
N ALA A 45 14.99 1.73 4.70
CA ALA A 45 13.63 1.18 4.70
C ALA A 45 12.61 2.10 4.00
N ILE A 46 12.71 3.42 4.20
CA ILE A 46 11.87 4.40 3.50
C ILE A 46 12.14 4.36 2.00
N ARG A 47 13.42 4.29 1.60
CA ARG A 47 13.82 4.24 0.20
C ARG A 47 13.32 2.96 -0.47
N ASP A 48 13.54 1.81 0.16
CA ASP A 48 13.15 0.50 -0.35
C ASP A 48 11.65 0.41 -0.61
N VAL A 49 10.80 0.92 0.28
CA VAL A 49 9.34 0.94 0.05
C VAL A 49 8.97 1.77 -1.18
N LYS A 50 9.68 2.87 -1.45
CA LYS A 50 9.41 3.72 -2.62
C LYS A 50 9.97 3.17 -3.92
N GLU A 51 11.07 2.42 -3.86
CA GLU A 51 11.76 1.91 -5.06
C GLU A 51 11.31 0.50 -5.46
N ARG A 52 10.96 -0.35 -4.49
CA ARG A 52 10.72 -1.79 -4.74
C ARG A 52 9.25 -2.16 -4.75
N ILE A 53 8.40 -1.40 -4.06
CA ILE A 53 6.97 -1.70 -3.98
C ILE A 53 6.23 -1.01 -5.13
N SER A 54 5.52 -1.83 -5.91
CA SER A 54 4.70 -1.42 -7.03
C SER A 54 3.28 -2.00 -6.90
N ALA A 55 2.37 -1.56 -7.77
CA ALA A 55 1.07 -2.19 -7.89
C ALA A 55 1.18 -3.47 -8.71
N CYS A 56 0.59 -4.56 -8.21
CA CYS A 56 0.45 -5.82 -8.91
C CYS A 56 -0.28 -5.62 -10.26
N GLU A 57 0.26 -6.18 -11.33
CA GLU A 57 -0.32 -6.09 -12.68
C GLU A 57 -1.71 -6.74 -12.81
N VAL A 58 -2.08 -7.61 -11.87
CA VAL A 58 -3.34 -8.39 -11.92
C VAL A 58 -4.41 -7.85 -10.97
N CYS A 59 -4.04 -7.58 -9.72
CA CYS A 59 -5.00 -7.25 -8.65
C CYS A 59 -4.78 -5.89 -8.01
N PHE A 60 -3.77 -5.14 -8.44
CA PHE A 60 -3.42 -3.82 -7.91
C PHE A 60 -3.05 -3.78 -6.41
N ASN A 61 -2.90 -4.94 -5.75
CA ASN A 61 -2.29 -5.01 -4.42
C ASN A 61 -0.79 -4.69 -4.47
N LEU A 62 -0.18 -4.41 -3.32
CA LEU A 62 1.26 -4.19 -3.20
C LEU A 62 2.04 -5.44 -3.63
N ALA A 63 3.01 -5.24 -4.52
CA ALA A 63 3.88 -6.27 -5.05
C ALA A 63 5.33 -5.82 -4.98
N GLU A 64 6.22 -6.78 -4.75
CA GLU A 64 7.64 -6.63 -5.02
C GLU A 64 7.92 -7.28 -6.39
N GLY A 65 8.01 -6.47 -7.45
CA GLY A 65 8.08 -6.94 -8.84
C GLY A 65 6.74 -6.82 -9.58
N ARG A 66 6.45 -7.75 -10.51
CA ARG A 66 5.26 -7.66 -11.39
C ARG A 66 3.96 -8.15 -10.75
N ARG A 67 4.03 -9.18 -9.90
CA ARG A 67 2.87 -9.82 -9.28
C ARG A 67 3.06 -9.92 -7.77
N CYS A 68 2.01 -9.66 -7.00
CA CYS A 68 2.04 -9.85 -5.54
C CYS A 68 2.08 -11.33 -5.17
N THR A 69 2.50 -11.63 -3.94
CA THR A 69 2.61 -12.99 -3.40
C THR A 69 1.29 -13.76 -3.48
N ILE A 70 0.15 -13.09 -3.25
CA ILE A 70 -1.19 -13.67 -3.34
C ILE A 70 -1.51 -14.13 -4.77
N CYS A 71 -1.18 -13.32 -5.78
CA CYS A 71 -1.43 -13.70 -7.16
C CYS A 71 -0.49 -14.80 -7.65
N GLN A 72 0.70 -14.93 -7.06
CA GLN A 72 1.66 -15.99 -7.38
C GLN A 72 1.31 -17.32 -6.70
N ASP A 73 0.53 -17.30 -5.62
CA ASP A 73 0.15 -18.52 -4.89
C ASP A 73 -0.86 -19.36 -5.68
N GLU A 74 -0.42 -20.52 -6.15
CA GLU A 74 -1.24 -21.49 -6.90
C GLU A 74 -2.26 -22.24 -6.02
N ARG A 75 -2.11 -22.18 -4.68
CA ARG A 75 -3.04 -22.83 -3.75
C ARG A 75 -4.35 -22.06 -3.59
N ARG A 76 -4.42 -20.82 -4.07
CA ARG A 76 -5.60 -19.95 -3.97
C ARG A 76 -6.58 -20.20 -5.10
N ASP A 77 -7.87 -20.14 -4.79
CA ASP A 77 -8.93 -20.29 -5.78
C ASP A 77 -8.97 -19.06 -6.71
N PRO A 78 -8.63 -19.20 -8.01
CA PRO A 78 -8.71 -18.09 -8.95
C PRO A 78 -10.15 -17.70 -9.29
N ALA A 79 -11.15 -18.53 -8.98
CA ALA A 79 -12.55 -18.29 -9.28
C ALA A 79 -13.27 -17.44 -8.21
N LEU A 80 -12.59 -17.08 -7.12
CA LEU A 80 -13.10 -16.20 -6.06
C LEU A 80 -12.28 -14.91 -6.02
N ILE A 81 -12.94 -13.76 -6.12
CA ILE A 81 -12.29 -12.45 -6.09
C ILE A 81 -12.90 -11.57 -4.99
N CYS A 82 -12.15 -11.26 -3.93
CA CYS A 82 -12.57 -10.29 -2.92
C CYS A 82 -12.13 -8.88 -3.34
N VAL A 83 -13.10 -8.01 -3.59
CA VAL A 83 -12.85 -6.61 -3.95
C VAL A 83 -12.68 -5.78 -2.68
N VAL A 84 -11.61 -4.99 -2.63
CA VAL A 84 -11.29 -4.11 -1.50
C VAL A 84 -10.95 -2.70 -1.97
N GLU A 85 -11.07 -1.72 -1.06
CA GLU A 85 -10.86 -0.32 -1.38
C GLU A 85 -9.36 -0.01 -1.54
N GLU A 86 -8.57 -0.34 -0.53
CA GLU A 86 -7.13 -0.08 -0.47
C GLU A 86 -6.31 -1.35 -0.18
N PRO A 87 -4.99 -1.36 -0.49
CA PRO A 87 -4.15 -2.51 -0.16
C PRO A 87 -4.13 -2.87 1.34
N GLY A 88 -4.38 -1.88 2.21
CA GLY A 88 -4.44 -2.08 3.66
C GLY A 88 -5.58 -3.01 4.08
N ASP A 89 -6.68 -3.04 3.33
CA ASP A 89 -7.88 -3.84 3.63
C ASP A 89 -7.67 -5.34 3.36
N VAL A 90 -6.67 -5.70 2.56
CA VAL A 90 -6.28 -7.10 2.36
C VAL A 90 -5.74 -7.72 3.66
N ILE A 91 -5.01 -6.94 4.45
CA ILE A 91 -4.31 -7.40 5.66
C ILE A 91 -5.27 -7.99 6.70
N PRO A 92 -6.36 -7.32 7.12
CA PRO A 92 -7.27 -7.89 8.12
C PRO A 92 -7.97 -9.16 7.63
N VAL A 93 -8.35 -9.25 6.35
CA VAL A 93 -8.96 -10.46 5.78
C VAL A 93 -7.96 -11.62 5.80
N GLU A 94 -6.73 -11.39 5.34
CA GLU A 94 -5.67 -12.40 5.36
C GLU A 94 -5.33 -12.90 6.76
N ARG A 95 -5.36 -12.03 7.76
CA ARG A 95 -5.10 -12.41 9.17
C ARG A 95 -6.11 -13.41 9.72
N THR A 96 -7.31 -13.51 9.14
CA THR A 96 -8.30 -14.53 9.56
C THR A 96 -7.89 -15.93 9.15
N HIS A 97 -7.10 -16.09 8.09
CA HIS A 97 -6.76 -17.37 7.45
C HIS A 97 -7.97 -18.16 6.90
N GLU A 98 -9.16 -17.57 6.84
CA GLU A 98 -10.39 -18.22 6.36
C GLU A 98 -10.66 -17.95 4.87
N TYR A 99 -10.00 -16.94 4.29
CA TYR A 99 -10.19 -16.58 2.88
C TYR A 99 -9.07 -17.15 2.01
N HIS A 100 -9.45 -17.97 1.03
CA HIS A 100 -8.52 -18.64 0.11
C HIS A 100 -8.66 -18.19 -1.36
N GLY A 101 -9.45 -17.15 -1.62
CA GLY A 101 -9.56 -16.55 -2.95
C GLY A 101 -8.44 -15.55 -3.25
N ARG A 102 -8.59 -14.82 -4.35
CA ARG A 102 -7.71 -13.72 -4.75
C ARG A 102 -8.36 -12.38 -4.45
N TYR A 103 -7.57 -11.30 -4.38
CA TYR A 103 -8.12 -9.96 -4.17
C TYR A 103 -8.19 -9.16 -5.45
N HIS A 104 -8.87 -8.03 -5.41
CA HIS A 104 -8.75 -6.93 -6.36
C HIS A 104 -8.87 -5.59 -5.60
N VAL A 105 -7.84 -4.74 -5.72
CA VAL A 105 -7.78 -3.45 -5.03
C VAL A 105 -8.27 -2.36 -5.98
N LEU A 106 -9.27 -1.59 -5.55
CA LEU A 106 -9.86 -0.52 -6.36
C LEU A 106 -9.01 0.75 -6.37
N GLY A 107 -8.23 0.99 -5.32
CA GLY A 107 -7.39 2.19 -5.17
C GLY A 107 -8.15 3.39 -4.64
N GLY A 108 -9.19 3.15 -3.83
CA GLY A 108 -10.06 4.17 -3.23
C GLY A 108 -11.55 3.86 -3.42
N ALA A 109 -12.39 4.69 -2.80
CA ALA A 109 -13.84 4.65 -2.93
C ALA A 109 -14.39 5.76 -3.86
N LEU A 110 -15.61 5.53 -4.35
CA LEU A 110 -16.36 6.56 -5.06
C LEU A 110 -16.71 7.70 -4.10
N SER A 111 -16.28 8.91 -4.43
CA SER A 111 -16.57 10.11 -3.64
C SER A 111 -16.93 11.26 -4.59
N PRO A 112 -18.23 11.51 -4.81
CA PRO A 112 -18.67 12.67 -5.59
C PRO A 112 -18.24 14.01 -4.98
N ILE A 113 -18.09 14.06 -3.66
CA ILE A 113 -17.67 15.26 -2.93
C ILE A 113 -16.20 15.59 -3.24
N ASP A 114 -15.36 14.55 -3.34
CA ASP A 114 -13.93 14.70 -3.64
C ASP A 114 -13.63 14.60 -5.15
N GLY A 115 -14.66 14.49 -5.99
CA GLY A 115 -14.54 14.34 -7.45
C GLY A 115 -14.00 12.98 -7.91
N VAL A 116 -14.08 11.95 -7.08
CA VAL A 116 -13.61 10.60 -7.41
C VAL A 116 -14.70 9.82 -8.14
N GLU A 117 -14.60 9.83 -9.47
CA GLU A 117 -15.41 9.04 -10.40
C GLU A 117 -14.92 7.58 -10.58
N PRO A 118 -15.77 6.66 -11.11
CA PRO A 118 -15.41 5.25 -11.31
C PRO A 118 -14.17 5.00 -12.18
N GLU A 119 -13.89 5.91 -13.11
CA GLU A 119 -12.72 5.86 -14.01
C GLU A 119 -11.39 6.11 -13.29
N HIS A 120 -11.41 6.74 -12.13
CA HIS A 120 -10.23 6.89 -11.28
C HIS A 120 -9.89 5.60 -10.52
N LEU A 121 -10.86 4.69 -10.39
CA LEU A 121 -10.73 3.42 -9.69
C LEU A 121 -10.41 2.27 -10.64
N LYS A 122 -9.94 1.16 -10.08
CA LYS A 122 -9.59 -0.05 -10.85
C LYS A 122 -10.80 -0.92 -11.21
N ILE A 123 -11.95 -0.31 -11.44
CA ILE A 123 -13.23 -0.99 -11.71
C ILE A 123 -13.22 -1.60 -13.12
N ALA A 124 -12.78 -0.87 -14.15
CA ALA A 124 -12.74 -1.38 -15.51
C ALA A 124 -11.84 -2.64 -15.62
N GLN A 125 -10.70 -2.61 -14.94
CA GLN A 125 -9.75 -3.73 -14.90
C GLN A 125 -10.31 -4.94 -14.13
N LEU A 126 -11.20 -4.74 -13.16
CA LEU A 126 -11.93 -5.84 -12.52
C LEU A 126 -12.84 -6.53 -13.52
N TYR A 127 -13.64 -5.77 -14.28
CA TYR A 127 -14.51 -6.32 -15.30
C TYR A 127 -13.72 -7.08 -16.37
N ASP A 128 -12.62 -6.51 -16.87
CA ASP A 128 -11.74 -7.17 -17.84
C ASP A 128 -11.15 -8.47 -17.28
N ARG A 129 -10.73 -8.45 -16.01
CA ARG A 129 -10.20 -9.62 -15.32
C ARG A 129 -11.23 -10.72 -15.19
N VAL A 130 -12.47 -10.41 -14.81
CA VAL A 130 -13.57 -11.38 -14.70
C VAL A 130 -13.92 -11.95 -16.07
N ALA A 131 -13.99 -11.10 -17.11
CA ALA A 131 -14.35 -11.51 -18.46
C ALA A 131 -13.29 -12.41 -19.14
N ARG A 132 -12.01 -12.24 -18.80
CA ARG A 132 -10.89 -12.99 -19.38
C ARG A 132 -10.39 -14.12 -18.50
N ALA A 133 -10.99 -14.34 -17.33
CA ALA A 133 -10.51 -15.32 -16.37
C ALA A 133 -10.67 -16.75 -16.90
N ASP A 134 -9.61 -17.53 -16.76
CA ASP A 134 -9.60 -18.97 -16.92
C ASP A 134 -8.90 -19.59 -15.70
N PRO A 135 -9.62 -20.35 -14.84
CA PRO A 135 -11.04 -20.71 -14.93
C PRO A 135 -11.98 -19.52 -14.70
N VAL A 136 -13.24 -19.66 -15.13
CA VAL A 136 -14.30 -18.65 -14.99
C VAL A 136 -14.48 -18.26 -13.52
N VAL A 137 -14.52 -16.95 -13.25
CA VAL A 137 -14.83 -16.43 -11.91
C VAL A 137 -16.25 -16.80 -11.53
N ARG A 138 -16.39 -17.46 -10.38
CA ARG A 138 -17.68 -17.90 -9.83
C ARG A 138 -18.26 -16.87 -8.85
N GLU A 139 -17.41 -16.15 -8.14
CA GLU A 139 -17.81 -15.20 -7.09
C GLU A 139 -16.88 -13.98 -7.09
N VAL A 140 -17.50 -12.80 -6.96
CA VAL A 140 -16.87 -11.49 -6.78
C VAL A 140 -17.49 -10.82 -5.55
#